data_AF-A0A540MTX0-F1
#
_entry.id   AF-A0A540MTX0-F1
#
_cell.length_a   1.000
_cell.length_b   1.000
_cell.length_c   1.000
_cell.angle_alpha   90.00
_cell.angle_beta   90.00
_cell.angle_gamma   90.00
#
_symmetry.space_group_name_H-M   'P 1'
#
loop_
_entity.id
_entity.type
_entity.pdbx_description
1 polymer ?
#
loop_
_entity_poly.entity_id
_entity_poly.type
_entity_poly.pdbx_seq_one_letter_code
_entity_poly.pdbx_strand_id
1 'polypeptide(L)'
;MELWWWQLRRAFVVAAVVVVITREGCVRGEDVTYDGRSLIIDGERRLLFSGSIHYPRSTPEMWGSLIGKAKEGGLDVIQTYVFWNRHEPQPGQIENEYQNVEAAFHEKGPSYVLWAAKMAVDLQTGAPWVMCKQTDAPDPVINTCNGMKCGQTFGGPNSPNKPTMWTENWTSFYQVYGGEPYIRSAEDIAFHVALFIARNGSYINYYMAYVFSEESAGRCVAFLINNDEKSNATVQFRNASHELLPKSIAILSDCEKEIFNTARVNTKQNKRIIRSTKKFDAMDKWQKFTDVIPNFENTSLQSDTLLEHMNVTKDVSDYLWYTLRKWLWQSLYEAIRHGETNWFKQRHKQYFFAKRNGWTSVSLLSTQQAFFFSAIAKDSGAFLETRFAGLRRVEIQCSKKELYNFTNYDWGYQVGLLGEKMQIYKEENIDNVEWSDVGGSSNQPLTWYKTVFEPPVGNDAVILNLSSMGKGEAWVNDQSIGRYWVSFLTSKGKPSQTMYHVPRSFLKNSGNLLVLLEEYGGNPLHISLSTISLSTTYEPISHNELRYNNY
;
A
#
# COMPACT_ATOMS: atom_id res chain seq x y z
N MET A 1 -17.99 -13.67 36.37
CA MET A 1 -19.10 -12.97 37.03
C MET A 1 -19.29 -11.68 36.24
N GLU A 2 -19.95 -11.78 35.09
CA GLU A 2 -21.41 -11.61 34.94
C GLU A 2 -21.90 -10.27 35.49
N LEU A 3 -22.68 -9.59 34.63
CA LEU A 3 -23.25 -8.24 34.71
C LEU A 3 -22.43 -7.19 33.94
N TRP A 4 -23.15 -6.36 33.18
CA TRP A 4 -22.71 -5.38 32.16
C TRP A 4 -22.74 -5.89 30.70
N TRP A 5 -23.66 -6.80 30.42
CA TRP A 5 -24.45 -6.78 29.17
C TRP A 5 -25.71 -5.94 29.43
N TRP A 6 -26.20 -5.24 28.40
CA TRP A 6 -27.35 -4.30 28.40
C TRP A 6 -27.04 -2.84 28.77
N GLN A 7 -26.47 -2.08 27.83
CA GLN A 7 -26.96 -0.75 27.42
C GLN A 7 -26.07 -0.20 26.30
N LEU A 8 -26.53 -0.35 25.06
CA LEU A 8 -26.38 0.57 23.91
C LEU A 8 -26.80 -0.18 22.64
N ARG A 9 -28.09 -0.58 22.60
CA ARG A 9 -28.78 -0.79 21.34
C ARG A 9 -28.99 0.58 20.68
N ARG A 10 -27.98 1.03 19.92
CA ARG A 10 -28.18 1.97 18.82
C ARG A 10 -27.40 1.42 17.64
N ALA A 11 -28.07 0.58 16.88
CA ALA A 11 -27.67 0.26 15.52
C ALA A 11 -27.72 1.58 14.73
N PHE A 12 -26.59 2.26 14.60
CA PHE A 12 -26.38 3.19 13.52
C PHE A 12 -25.82 2.39 12.36
N VAL A 13 -26.73 1.90 11.52
CA VAL A 13 -26.39 1.42 10.19
C VAL A 13 -25.88 2.65 9.43
N VAL A 14 -24.57 2.74 9.21
CA VAL A 14 -24.02 3.66 8.22
C VAL A 14 -24.37 3.08 6.85
N ALA A 15 -25.55 3.46 6.35
CA ALA A 15 -25.87 3.27 4.94
C ALA A 15 -24.96 4.21 4.14
N ALA A 16 -23.99 3.65 3.41
CA ALA A 16 -23.29 4.36 2.37
C ALA A 16 -24.27 4.61 1.22
N VAL A 17 -24.97 5.75 1.27
CA VAL A 17 -25.75 6.26 0.14
C VAL A 17 -24.76 6.77 -0.90
N VAL A 18 -24.70 6.11 -2.06
CA VAL A 18 -24.11 6.70 -3.26
C VAL A 18 -25.05 7.80 -3.72
N VAL A 19 -24.73 9.06 -3.38
CA VAL A 19 -25.44 10.21 -3.92
C VAL A 19 -24.90 10.47 -5.33
N VAL A 20 -25.61 10.01 -6.35
CA VAL A 20 -25.45 10.51 -7.72
C VAL A 20 -26.13 11.88 -7.76
N ILE A 21 -25.34 12.96 -7.68
CA ILE A 21 -25.85 14.30 -8.00
C ILE A 21 -25.77 14.45 -9.52
N THR A 22 -26.86 14.13 -10.20
CA THR A 22 -27.14 14.70 -11.52
C THR A 22 -28.31 15.66 -11.39
N ARG A 23 -28.13 16.88 -11.88
CA ARG A 23 -29.20 17.88 -11.97
C ARG A 23 -30.27 17.34 -12.92
N GLU A 24 -31.50 17.32 -12.43
CA GLU A 24 -32.76 17.15 -13.16
C GLU A 24 -32.91 15.87 -14.00
N GLY A 25 -33.43 14.82 -13.36
CA GLY A 25 -33.98 13.64 -14.01
C GLY A 25 -34.14 12.50 -13.01
N CYS A 26 -35.38 12.18 -12.62
CA CYS A 26 -35.69 11.03 -11.77
C CYS A 26 -35.36 9.73 -12.54
N VAL A 27 -34.19 9.15 -12.33
CA VAL A 27 -33.83 7.82 -12.85
C VAL A 27 -34.29 6.77 -11.82
N ARG A 28 -35.21 5.89 -12.22
CA ARG A 28 -35.56 4.67 -11.46
C ARG A 28 -34.29 3.83 -11.31
N GLY A 29 -34.06 3.24 -10.13
CA GLY A 29 -32.92 2.36 -9.88
C GLY A 29 -32.78 1.30 -10.96
N GLU A 30 -31.57 1.18 -11.51
CA GLU A 30 -31.18 0.23 -12.55
C GLU A 30 -31.36 -1.20 -12.02
N ASP A 31 -32.08 -2.06 -12.75
CA ASP A 31 -32.22 -3.48 -12.41
C ASP A 31 -30.90 -4.20 -12.75
N VAL A 32 -30.08 -4.49 -11.74
CA VAL A 32 -28.85 -5.27 -11.89
C VAL A 32 -29.09 -6.71 -11.43
N THR A 33 -28.97 -7.66 -12.35
CA THR A 33 -29.10 -9.09 -12.07
C THR A 33 -27.98 -9.88 -12.76
N TYR A 34 -28.04 -11.20 -12.75
CA TYR A 34 -27.05 -12.05 -13.40
C TYR A 34 -27.65 -13.38 -13.86
N ASP A 35 -26.97 -14.02 -14.80
CA ASP A 35 -27.17 -15.41 -15.16
C ASP A 35 -25.82 -16.14 -15.27
N GLY A 36 -25.83 -17.39 -15.74
CA GLY A 36 -24.62 -18.19 -15.93
C GLY A 36 -23.60 -17.61 -16.92
N ARG A 37 -23.94 -16.53 -17.65
CA ARG A 37 -23.06 -15.91 -18.66
C ARG A 37 -22.45 -14.61 -18.17
N SER A 38 -23.25 -13.68 -17.63
CA SER A 38 -22.77 -12.35 -17.24
C SER A 38 -23.68 -11.67 -16.22
N LEU A 39 -23.23 -10.50 -15.74
CA LEU A 39 -24.14 -9.52 -15.19
C LEU A 39 -25.08 -9.01 -16.30
N ILE A 40 -26.30 -8.66 -15.90
CA ILE A 40 -27.36 -8.10 -16.72
C ILE A 40 -27.67 -6.73 -16.12
N ILE A 41 -27.45 -5.67 -16.90
CA ILE A 41 -27.71 -4.28 -16.51
C ILE A 41 -28.74 -3.75 -17.49
N ASP A 42 -29.89 -3.32 -16.96
CA ASP A 42 -31.04 -2.85 -17.74
C ASP A 42 -31.53 -3.88 -18.78
N GLY A 43 -31.55 -5.16 -18.38
CA GLY A 43 -31.97 -6.27 -19.23
C GLY A 43 -30.94 -6.71 -20.27
N GLU A 44 -29.78 -6.05 -20.36
CA GLU A 44 -28.73 -6.39 -21.32
C GLU A 44 -27.53 -7.07 -20.63
N ARG A 45 -27.07 -8.19 -21.22
CA ARG A 45 -25.83 -8.84 -20.81
C ARG A 45 -24.63 -7.95 -21.11
N ARG A 46 -23.72 -7.78 -20.14
CA ARG A 46 -22.52 -6.94 -20.27
C ARG A 46 -21.24 -7.75 -20.13
N LEU A 47 -20.24 -7.47 -20.97
CA LEU A 47 -18.84 -7.75 -20.68
C LEU A 47 -18.26 -6.47 -20.10
N LEU A 48 -17.85 -6.50 -18.83
CA LEU A 48 -17.42 -5.30 -18.11
C LEU A 48 -15.91 -5.30 -17.88
N PHE A 49 -15.27 -4.21 -18.27
CA PHE A 49 -13.90 -3.89 -17.88
C PHE A 49 -13.91 -2.92 -16.71
N SER A 50 -13.29 -3.32 -15.61
CA SER A 50 -13.20 -2.56 -14.38
C SER A 50 -11.76 -2.19 -14.06
N GLY A 51 -11.56 -1.10 -13.33
CA GLY A 51 -10.25 -0.75 -12.79
C GLY A 51 -10.33 -0.29 -11.34
N SER A 52 -9.38 -0.74 -10.51
CA SER A 52 -9.33 -0.34 -9.10
C SER A 52 -8.67 1.02 -8.93
N ILE A 53 -9.40 1.97 -8.34
CA ILE A 53 -8.94 3.30 -7.93
C ILE A 53 -9.37 3.52 -6.48
N HIS A 54 -8.41 3.46 -5.55
CA HIS A 54 -8.70 3.63 -4.12
C HIS A 54 -8.69 5.10 -3.74
N TYR A 55 -9.86 5.64 -3.37
CA TYR A 55 -10.03 7.06 -3.06
C TYR A 55 -9.07 7.61 -2.00
N PRO A 56 -8.65 6.90 -0.92
CA PRO A 56 -7.69 7.44 0.05
C PRO A 56 -6.24 7.45 -0.44
N ARG A 57 -5.93 6.77 -1.56
CA ARG A 57 -4.58 6.67 -2.13
C ARG A 57 -4.31 7.74 -3.20
N SER A 58 -5.21 8.71 -3.34
CA SER A 58 -5.08 9.90 -4.19
C SER A 58 -5.85 11.06 -3.56
N THR A 59 -5.57 12.30 -3.95
CA THR A 59 -6.31 13.45 -3.41
C THR A 59 -7.62 13.69 -4.20
N PRO A 60 -8.63 14.35 -3.60
CA PRO A 60 -9.87 14.69 -4.30
C PRO A 60 -9.67 15.42 -5.63
N GLU A 61 -8.65 16.29 -5.71
CA GLU A 61 -8.32 17.03 -6.93
C GLU A 61 -7.81 16.12 -8.06
N MET A 62 -7.26 14.95 -7.71
CA MET A 62 -6.80 13.96 -8.70
C MET A 62 -7.94 13.07 -9.21
N TRP A 63 -9.01 12.87 -8.44
CA TRP A 63 -10.06 11.89 -8.75
C TRP A 63 -10.68 12.11 -10.13
N GLY A 64 -11.04 13.35 -10.47
CA GLY A 64 -11.60 13.68 -11.78
C GLY A 64 -10.70 13.28 -12.95
N SER A 65 -9.39 13.56 -12.84
CA SER A 65 -8.43 13.18 -13.88
C SER A 65 -8.18 11.67 -13.94
N LEU A 66 -8.15 10.98 -12.79
CA LEU A 66 -7.96 9.53 -12.72
C LEU A 66 -9.15 8.78 -13.33
N ILE A 67 -10.38 9.17 -12.98
CA ILE A 67 -11.61 8.61 -13.55
C ILE A 67 -11.73 8.95 -15.03
N GLY A 68 -11.37 10.18 -15.42
CA GLY A 68 -11.32 10.59 -16.83
C GLY A 68 -10.39 9.70 -17.66
N LYS A 69 -9.16 9.46 -17.19
CA LYS A 69 -8.21 8.55 -17.85
C LYS A 69 -8.67 7.10 -17.86
N ALA A 70 -9.34 6.62 -16.81
CA ALA A 70 -9.93 5.29 -16.78
C ALA A 70 -11.02 5.12 -17.83
N LYS A 71 -11.92 6.11 -17.93
CA LYS A 71 -12.99 6.17 -18.94
C LYS A 71 -12.43 6.25 -20.35
N GLU A 72 -11.48 7.17 -20.59
CA GLU A 72 -10.76 7.25 -21.86
C GLU A 72 -10.11 5.92 -22.18
N GLY A 73 -9.53 5.25 -21.20
CA GLY A 73 -8.96 3.90 -21.27
C GLY A 73 -9.92 2.76 -21.61
N GLY A 74 -11.22 3.01 -21.72
CA GLY A 74 -12.23 1.98 -22.04
C GLY A 74 -12.69 1.16 -20.84
N LEU A 75 -12.54 1.67 -19.61
CA LEU A 75 -13.13 1.05 -18.42
C LEU A 75 -14.60 1.46 -18.26
N ASP A 76 -15.45 0.46 -18.04
CA ASP A 76 -16.88 0.61 -17.74
C ASP A 76 -17.14 0.87 -16.25
N VAL A 77 -16.29 0.31 -15.38
CA VAL A 77 -16.50 0.27 -13.92
C VAL A 77 -15.26 0.73 -13.16
N ILE A 78 -15.45 1.44 -12.05
CA ILE A 78 -14.40 1.71 -11.06
C ILE A 78 -14.65 0.85 -9.82
N GLN A 79 -13.67 0.04 -9.44
CA GLN A 79 -13.70 -0.73 -8.20
C GLN A 79 -12.95 0.02 -7.10
N THR A 80 -13.48 0.04 -5.88
CA THR A 80 -12.75 0.51 -4.70
C THR A 80 -13.14 -0.27 -3.46
N TYR A 81 -12.16 -0.54 -2.60
CA TYR A 81 -12.45 -0.91 -1.21
C TYR A 81 -13.02 0.27 -0.44
N VAL A 82 -13.81 -0.03 0.60
CA VAL A 82 -14.15 0.93 1.67
C VAL A 82 -13.19 0.71 2.83
N PHE A 83 -12.43 1.75 3.18
CA PHE A 83 -11.38 1.69 4.19
C PHE A 83 -11.94 2.08 5.55
N TRP A 84 -12.57 1.11 6.20
CA TRP A 84 -13.29 1.32 7.45
C TRP A 84 -12.45 1.96 8.57
N ASN A 85 -11.18 1.60 8.73
CA ASN A 85 -10.27 2.16 9.73
C ASN A 85 -10.05 3.67 9.56
N ARG A 86 -10.32 4.20 8.36
CA ARG A 86 -10.34 5.64 8.09
C ARG A 86 -11.68 6.30 8.45
N HIS A 87 -12.77 5.55 8.36
CA HIS A 87 -14.14 6.04 8.52
C HIS A 87 -14.73 5.78 9.91
N GLU A 88 -14.22 4.78 10.62
CA GLU A 88 -14.54 4.38 11.97
C GLU A 88 -13.22 4.04 12.68
N PRO A 89 -12.60 4.99 13.40
CA PRO A 89 -11.34 4.78 14.10
C PRO A 89 -11.50 3.95 15.39
N GLN A 90 -12.59 3.18 15.51
CA GLN A 90 -12.90 2.28 16.62
C GLN A 90 -12.90 0.82 16.12
N PRO A 91 -12.72 -0.19 17.00
CA PRO A 91 -12.43 -1.55 16.56
C PRO A 91 -13.58 -2.24 15.82
N GLY A 92 -13.24 -2.87 14.69
CA GLY A 92 -13.94 -4.01 14.10
C GLY A 92 -12.95 -4.83 13.26
N GLN A 93 -13.32 -6.07 12.85
CA GLN A 93 -12.59 -6.81 11.80
C GLN A 93 -13.53 -7.52 10.79
N ILE A 94 -13.40 -7.24 9.49
CA ILE A 94 -14.06 -7.94 8.37
C ILE A 94 -12.99 -8.21 7.31
N GLU A 95 -12.76 -9.49 7.04
CA GLU A 95 -11.77 -9.97 6.08
C GLU A 95 -12.42 -10.20 4.71
N ASN A 96 -11.78 -9.72 3.63
CA ASN A 96 -12.32 -9.72 2.28
C ASN A 96 -11.90 -10.92 1.41
N GLU A 97 -10.95 -11.76 1.85
CA GLU A 97 -10.56 -13.04 1.20
C GLU A 97 -10.60 -14.20 2.22
N TYR A 98 -11.73 -14.35 2.91
CA TYR A 98 -11.81 -15.16 4.12
C TYR A 98 -11.49 -16.66 3.92
N GLN A 99 -11.79 -17.24 2.76
CA GLN A 99 -11.44 -18.64 2.45
C GLN A 99 -9.97 -18.98 2.73
N ASN A 100 -9.04 -18.06 2.50
CA ASN A 100 -7.60 -18.28 2.72
C ASN A 100 -7.27 -18.52 4.20
N VAL A 101 -8.13 -18.07 5.11
CA VAL A 101 -7.95 -18.16 6.57
C VAL A 101 -9.05 -18.97 7.25
N GLU A 102 -10.14 -19.27 6.56
CA GLU A 102 -11.33 -19.93 7.09
C GLU A 102 -11.02 -21.24 7.80
N ALA A 103 -10.18 -22.08 7.19
CA ALA A 103 -9.78 -23.38 7.75
C ALA A 103 -9.09 -23.25 9.11
N ALA A 104 -8.41 -22.13 9.38
CA ALA A 104 -7.77 -21.88 10.66
C ALA A 104 -8.79 -21.68 11.81
N PHE A 105 -10.04 -21.35 11.48
CA PHE A 105 -11.12 -21.14 12.45
C PHE A 105 -12.03 -22.36 12.61
N HIS A 106 -11.72 -23.48 11.97
CA HIS A 106 -12.47 -24.74 12.07
C HIS A 106 -13.98 -24.52 11.84
N GLU A 107 -14.84 -25.03 12.72
CA GLU A 107 -16.31 -24.93 12.63
C GLU A 107 -16.84 -23.49 12.65
N LYS A 108 -16.06 -22.54 13.19
CA LYS A 108 -16.43 -21.12 13.23
C LYS A 108 -16.23 -20.42 11.89
N GLY A 109 -15.33 -20.93 11.03
CA GLY A 109 -15.03 -20.36 9.72
C GLY A 109 -16.26 -20.35 8.80
N PRO A 110 -16.83 -21.52 8.47
CA PRO A 110 -18.03 -21.61 7.63
C PRO A 110 -19.22 -20.87 8.23
N SER A 111 -19.40 -20.92 9.55
CA SER A 111 -20.46 -20.19 10.26
C SER A 111 -20.37 -18.67 10.05
N TYR A 112 -19.15 -18.12 10.03
CA TYR A 112 -18.92 -16.70 9.75
C TYR A 112 -19.23 -16.35 8.30
N VAL A 113 -18.82 -17.19 7.32
CA VAL A 113 -19.11 -16.98 5.90
C VAL A 113 -20.61 -16.93 5.64
N LEU A 114 -21.36 -17.89 6.21
CA LEU A 114 -22.83 -17.93 6.11
C LEU A 114 -23.48 -16.69 6.73
N TRP A 115 -23.02 -16.28 7.91
CA TRP A 115 -23.51 -15.08 8.58
C TRP A 115 -23.23 -13.81 7.76
N ALA A 116 -22.00 -13.65 7.26
CA ALA A 116 -21.57 -12.46 6.52
C ALA A 116 -22.35 -12.31 5.20
N ALA A 117 -22.48 -13.41 4.46
CA ALA A 117 -23.25 -13.44 3.22
C ALA A 117 -24.73 -13.13 3.46
N LYS A 118 -25.34 -13.77 4.48
CA LYS A 118 -26.75 -13.52 4.83
C LYS A 118 -26.96 -12.06 5.24
N MET A 119 -26.10 -11.53 6.11
CA MET A 119 -26.17 -10.15 6.58
C MET A 119 -26.11 -9.17 5.40
N ALA A 120 -25.17 -9.36 4.47
CA ALA A 120 -25.03 -8.50 3.30
C ALA A 120 -26.28 -8.55 2.39
N VAL A 121 -26.78 -9.74 2.09
CA VAL A 121 -27.98 -9.94 1.25
C VAL A 121 -29.23 -9.33 1.88
N ASP A 122 -29.38 -9.44 3.20
CA ASP A 122 -30.51 -8.87 3.95
C ASP A 122 -30.53 -7.33 3.95
N LEU A 123 -29.44 -6.65 3.54
CA LEU A 123 -29.41 -5.20 3.34
C LEU A 123 -30.21 -4.75 2.10
N GLN A 124 -30.64 -5.69 1.24
CA GLN A 124 -31.54 -5.42 0.10
C GLN A 124 -31.07 -4.26 -0.78
N THR A 125 -29.79 -4.28 -1.16
CA THR A 125 -29.16 -3.21 -1.97
C THR A 125 -29.73 -3.08 -3.38
N GLY A 126 -30.50 -4.07 -3.85
CA GLY A 126 -31.02 -4.14 -5.23
C GLY A 126 -29.99 -4.59 -6.26
N ALA A 127 -28.77 -4.96 -5.85
CA ALA A 127 -27.69 -5.41 -6.72
C ALA A 127 -27.01 -6.70 -6.19
N PRO A 128 -26.34 -7.48 -7.06
CA PRO A 128 -25.67 -8.72 -6.64
C PRO A 128 -24.49 -8.49 -5.70
N TRP A 129 -24.32 -9.39 -4.73
CA TRP A 129 -23.15 -9.44 -3.85
C TRP A 129 -22.09 -10.41 -4.39
N VAL A 130 -20.82 -10.09 -4.16
CA VAL A 130 -19.68 -10.91 -4.56
C VAL A 130 -18.75 -11.19 -3.38
N MET A 131 -18.11 -12.37 -3.37
CA MET A 131 -17.04 -12.71 -2.42
C MET A 131 -15.84 -13.28 -3.21
N CYS A 132 -14.69 -12.63 -3.10
CA CYS A 132 -13.49 -13.04 -3.81
C CYS A 132 -12.76 -14.17 -3.08
N LYS A 133 -12.22 -15.11 -3.87
CA LYS A 133 -11.61 -16.36 -3.40
C LYS A 133 -12.48 -17.22 -2.47
N GLN A 134 -13.80 -17.05 -2.44
CA GLN A 134 -14.69 -17.80 -1.57
C GLN A 134 -15.43 -18.91 -2.33
N THR A 135 -14.81 -20.09 -2.45
CA THR A 135 -15.36 -21.19 -3.28
C THR A 135 -16.70 -21.75 -2.79
N ASP A 136 -17.00 -21.62 -1.50
CA ASP A 136 -18.24 -22.05 -0.87
C ASP A 136 -19.20 -20.87 -0.57
N ALA A 137 -19.05 -19.73 -1.27
CA ALA A 137 -19.96 -18.59 -1.12
C ALA A 137 -21.43 -19.02 -1.30
N PRO A 138 -22.31 -18.81 -0.30
CA PRO A 138 -23.69 -19.27 -0.36
C PRO A 138 -24.51 -18.43 -1.34
N ASP A 139 -25.54 -19.03 -1.94
CA ASP A 139 -26.46 -18.31 -2.81
C ASP A 139 -27.19 -17.19 -2.04
N PRO A 140 -27.44 -16.02 -2.67
CA PRO A 140 -27.16 -15.66 -4.07
C PRO A 140 -25.78 -15.02 -4.32
N VAL A 141 -24.83 -15.12 -3.40
CA VAL A 141 -23.52 -14.43 -3.52
C VAL A 141 -22.64 -15.09 -4.60
N ILE A 142 -22.02 -14.28 -5.47
CA ILE A 142 -21.16 -14.76 -6.54
C ILE A 142 -19.72 -14.91 -6.04
N ASN A 143 -19.12 -16.10 -6.19
CA ASN A 143 -17.71 -16.30 -5.92
C ASN A 143 -16.84 -15.84 -7.09
N THR A 144 -15.75 -15.14 -6.81
CA THR A 144 -14.90 -14.53 -7.86
C THR A 144 -13.42 -14.93 -7.72
N CYS A 145 -12.65 -14.70 -8.78
CA CYS A 145 -11.22 -14.99 -8.80
C CYS A 145 -10.34 -13.76 -8.57
N ASN A 146 -9.23 -13.96 -7.86
CA ASN A 146 -8.14 -13.00 -7.71
C ASN A 146 -6.80 -13.68 -8.06
N GLY A 147 -5.90 -12.95 -8.72
CA GLY A 147 -4.58 -13.45 -9.10
C GLY A 147 -4.12 -12.89 -10.45
N MET A 148 -2.93 -13.30 -10.90
CA MET A 148 -2.42 -12.89 -12.22
C MET A 148 -3.03 -13.70 -13.38
N LYS A 149 -3.50 -14.92 -13.12
CA LYS A 149 -3.74 -15.93 -14.16
C LYS A 149 -5.09 -16.62 -14.05
N CYS A 150 -6.15 -15.93 -13.63
CA CYS A 150 -7.48 -16.54 -13.45
C CYS A 150 -8.01 -17.21 -14.72
N GLY A 151 -7.63 -16.76 -15.93
CA GLY A 151 -7.94 -17.48 -17.16
C GLY A 151 -7.39 -18.93 -17.21
N GLN A 152 -6.34 -19.24 -16.47
CA GLN A 152 -5.78 -20.59 -16.32
C GLN A 152 -6.18 -21.27 -15.01
N THR A 153 -6.17 -20.52 -13.91
CA THR A 153 -6.22 -21.08 -12.56
C THR A 153 -7.63 -21.10 -11.95
N PHE A 154 -8.58 -20.34 -12.49
CA PHE A 154 -9.93 -20.32 -11.94
C PHE A 154 -10.75 -21.51 -12.45
N GLY A 155 -11.25 -22.33 -11.52
CA GLY A 155 -12.13 -23.46 -11.84
C GLY A 155 -13.52 -23.06 -12.31
N GLY A 156 -13.89 -21.78 -12.14
CA GLY A 156 -15.22 -21.24 -12.47
C GLY A 156 -16.05 -20.93 -11.22
N PRO A 157 -17.26 -20.38 -11.43
CA PRO A 157 -18.20 -20.11 -10.35
C PRO A 157 -18.70 -21.41 -9.70
N ASN A 158 -19.13 -21.33 -8.45
CA ASN A 158 -19.59 -22.47 -7.65
C ASN A 158 -21.04 -22.92 -7.98
N SER A 159 -21.68 -22.28 -8.96
CA SER A 159 -23.01 -22.63 -9.49
C SER A 159 -23.06 -22.28 -10.98
N PRO A 160 -23.72 -23.10 -11.82
CA PRO A 160 -23.85 -22.84 -13.26
C PRO A 160 -24.69 -21.59 -13.58
N ASN A 161 -25.45 -21.08 -12.60
CA ASN A 161 -26.28 -19.89 -12.76
C ASN A 161 -25.54 -18.59 -12.42
N LYS A 162 -24.26 -18.66 -12.06
CA LYS A 162 -23.43 -17.50 -11.70
C LYS A 162 -22.45 -17.18 -12.83
N PRO A 163 -22.13 -15.89 -13.05
CA PRO A 163 -21.17 -15.51 -14.07
C PRO A 163 -19.73 -15.72 -13.62
N THR A 164 -18.82 -15.87 -14.58
CA THR A 164 -17.37 -15.97 -14.33
C THR A 164 -16.74 -14.57 -14.21
N MET A 165 -16.34 -14.19 -12.99
CA MET A 165 -15.83 -12.85 -12.67
C MET A 165 -14.41 -12.87 -12.08
N TRP A 166 -13.57 -11.94 -12.53
CA TRP A 166 -12.19 -11.73 -12.06
C TRP A 166 -12.07 -10.37 -11.38
N THR A 167 -12.15 -10.36 -10.05
CA THR A 167 -12.19 -9.14 -9.22
C THR A 167 -10.82 -8.54 -8.94
N GLU A 168 -9.73 -9.28 -9.10
CA GLU A 168 -8.37 -8.73 -9.03
C GLU A 168 -7.42 -9.37 -10.04
N ASN A 169 -7.33 -8.78 -11.23
CA ASN A 169 -6.26 -9.03 -12.18
C ASN A 169 -5.03 -8.20 -11.78
N TRP A 170 -4.10 -8.84 -11.08
CA TRP A 170 -2.92 -8.16 -10.54
C TRP A 170 -2.04 -7.60 -11.66
N THR A 171 -2.03 -6.28 -11.83
CA THR A 171 -1.23 -5.58 -12.85
C THR A 171 0.24 -5.44 -12.47
N SER A 172 0.54 -5.65 -11.19
CA SER A 172 1.88 -5.66 -10.59
C SER A 172 1.74 -6.32 -9.21
N PHE A 173 2.78 -6.25 -8.40
CA PHE A 173 2.74 -6.62 -6.99
C PHE A 173 3.06 -5.39 -6.14
N TYR A 174 2.52 -5.31 -4.93
CA TYR A 174 2.81 -4.18 -4.05
C TYR A 174 4.31 -4.11 -3.75
N GLN A 175 4.83 -2.90 -3.69
CA GLN A 175 6.22 -2.69 -3.30
C GLN A 175 6.34 -2.70 -1.78
N VAL A 176 7.29 -3.49 -1.27
CA VAL A 176 7.69 -3.47 0.14
C VAL A 176 9.06 -2.83 0.28
N TYR A 177 9.32 -2.15 1.39
CA TYR A 177 10.66 -1.65 1.66
C TYR A 177 11.68 -2.81 1.71
N GLY A 178 12.81 -2.64 1.05
CA GLY A 178 13.82 -3.69 0.86
C GLY A 178 13.44 -4.77 -0.17
N GLY A 179 12.26 -4.68 -0.79
CA GLY A 179 11.85 -5.55 -1.89
C GLY A 179 12.25 -4.98 -3.26
N GLU A 180 12.53 -5.89 -4.21
CA GLU A 180 12.67 -5.52 -5.61
C GLU A 180 11.27 -5.27 -6.22
N PRO A 181 11.07 -4.20 -7.01
CA PRO A 181 9.79 -3.95 -7.65
C PRO A 181 9.52 -5.00 -8.73
N TYR A 182 8.32 -5.58 -8.70
CA TYR A 182 7.87 -6.51 -9.73
C TYR A 182 7.00 -5.77 -10.76
N ILE A 183 7.42 -5.77 -12.02
CA ILE A 183 6.66 -5.17 -13.12
C ILE A 183 6.14 -6.32 -13.98
N ARG A 184 4.82 -6.38 -14.16
CA ARG A 184 4.16 -7.32 -15.07
C ARG A 184 4.09 -6.68 -16.45
N SER A 185 4.41 -7.43 -17.49
CA SER A 185 4.37 -6.90 -18.86
C SER A 185 2.94 -6.72 -19.36
N ALA A 186 2.73 -5.77 -20.26
CA ALA A 186 1.41 -5.50 -20.84
C ALA A 186 0.91 -6.71 -21.66
N GLU A 187 1.83 -7.41 -22.34
CA GLU A 187 1.56 -8.61 -23.12
C GLU A 187 1.02 -9.74 -22.26
N ASP A 188 1.62 -9.98 -21.08
CA ASP A 188 1.18 -11.03 -20.15
C ASP A 188 -0.21 -10.71 -19.57
N ILE A 189 -0.47 -9.44 -19.23
CA ILE A 189 -1.79 -8.98 -18.80
C ILE A 189 -2.80 -9.21 -19.91
N ALA A 190 -2.52 -8.75 -21.13
CA ALA A 190 -3.41 -8.88 -22.28
C ALA A 190 -3.70 -10.35 -22.62
N PHE A 191 -2.67 -11.22 -22.60
CA PHE A 191 -2.81 -12.66 -22.80
C PHE A 191 -3.79 -13.27 -21.81
N HIS A 192 -3.60 -13.01 -20.51
CA HIS A 192 -4.45 -13.62 -19.50
C HIS A 192 -5.88 -13.08 -19.49
N VAL A 193 -6.08 -11.80 -19.81
CA VAL A 193 -7.41 -11.20 -19.99
C VAL A 193 -8.14 -11.83 -21.18
N ALA A 194 -7.47 -11.92 -22.34
CA ALA A 194 -8.06 -12.53 -23.53
C ALA A 194 -8.39 -14.02 -23.29
N LEU A 195 -7.51 -14.76 -22.59
CA LEU A 195 -7.76 -16.16 -22.23
C LEU A 195 -8.97 -16.30 -21.30
N PHE A 196 -9.12 -15.39 -20.34
CA PHE A 196 -10.25 -15.39 -19.41
C PHE A 196 -11.58 -15.12 -20.14
N ILE A 197 -11.61 -14.15 -21.06
CA ILE A 197 -12.78 -13.85 -21.90
C ILE A 197 -13.13 -15.04 -22.79
N ALA A 198 -12.13 -15.65 -23.43
CA ALA A 198 -12.31 -16.85 -24.27
C ALA A 198 -12.89 -18.04 -23.48
N ARG A 199 -12.72 -18.07 -22.15
CA ARG A 199 -13.27 -19.07 -21.23
C ARG A 199 -14.52 -18.56 -20.49
N ASN A 200 -15.39 -17.83 -21.20
CA ASN A 200 -16.66 -17.28 -20.70
C ASN A 200 -16.54 -16.23 -19.57
N GLY A 201 -15.36 -15.65 -19.34
CA GLY A 201 -15.22 -14.49 -18.47
C GLY A 201 -16.11 -13.33 -18.92
N SER A 202 -16.73 -12.63 -17.97
CA SER A 202 -17.65 -11.51 -18.25
C SER A 202 -17.42 -10.26 -17.40
N TYR A 203 -16.52 -10.32 -16.43
CA TYR A 203 -16.08 -9.17 -15.63
C TYR A 203 -14.59 -9.29 -15.33
N ILE A 204 -13.82 -8.25 -15.63
CA ILE A 204 -12.37 -8.21 -15.38
C ILE A 204 -12.02 -6.89 -14.71
N ASN A 205 -11.48 -6.94 -13.49
CA ASN A 205 -10.99 -5.76 -12.79
C ASN A 205 -9.46 -5.74 -12.73
N TYR A 206 -8.83 -4.68 -13.25
CA TYR A 206 -7.39 -4.44 -13.13
C TYR A 206 -7.05 -3.90 -11.72
N TYR A 207 -6.26 -4.66 -10.96
CA TYR A 207 -5.85 -4.32 -9.59
C TYR A 207 -4.33 -4.08 -9.54
N MET A 208 -3.81 -2.85 -9.61
CA MET A 208 -4.48 -1.55 -9.74
C MET A 208 -4.50 -1.06 -11.20
N ALA A 209 -5.43 -0.16 -11.58
CA ALA A 209 -5.60 0.27 -12.97
C ALA A 209 -4.85 1.57 -13.33
N TYR A 210 -4.19 1.57 -14.49
CA TYR A 210 -3.72 2.74 -15.25
C TYR A 210 -3.88 2.39 -16.73
N VAL A 211 -4.61 3.21 -17.51
CA VAL A 211 -5.11 2.77 -18.83
C VAL A 211 -4.91 3.84 -19.92
N PHE A 212 -4.69 3.38 -21.15
CA PHE A 212 -4.69 4.11 -22.42
C PHE A 212 -5.44 3.25 -23.46
N SER A 213 -6.22 3.85 -24.37
CA SER A 213 -7.18 3.14 -25.24
C SER A 213 -6.96 3.33 -26.74
N GLU A 214 -7.59 2.44 -27.50
CA GLU A 214 -8.17 2.69 -28.83
C GLU A 214 -9.41 1.79 -29.02
N GLU A 215 -10.43 2.28 -29.74
CA GLU A 215 -11.74 1.62 -29.93
C GLU A 215 -11.78 0.70 -31.16
N SER A 216 -12.56 -0.39 -31.08
CA SER A 216 -13.48 -0.77 -32.18
C SER A 216 -14.49 -1.84 -31.77
N ALA A 217 -15.72 -1.65 -32.26
CA ALA A 217 -16.88 -2.54 -32.12
C ALA A 217 -17.11 -3.37 -33.40
N GLY A 218 -17.66 -4.58 -33.30
CA GLY A 218 -18.02 -5.40 -34.47
C GLY A 218 -18.41 -6.85 -34.16
N ARG A 219 -19.11 -7.54 -35.06
CA ARG A 219 -20.05 -8.65 -34.80
C ARG A 219 -19.44 -10.01 -35.18
N CYS A 220 -19.21 -10.87 -34.19
CA CYS A 220 -18.40 -12.11 -34.19
C CYS A 220 -16.96 -11.81 -33.76
N VAL A 221 -16.52 -12.41 -32.64
CA VAL A 221 -15.14 -12.31 -32.15
C VAL A 221 -14.61 -13.72 -31.96
N ALA A 222 -13.46 -14.02 -32.57
CA ALA A 222 -12.77 -15.29 -32.37
C ALA A 222 -11.44 -15.06 -31.66
N PHE A 223 -11.09 -15.96 -30.75
CA PHE A 223 -9.82 -15.96 -30.04
C PHE A 223 -9.01 -17.18 -30.49
N LEU A 224 -7.89 -16.95 -31.17
CA LEU A 224 -6.96 -18.01 -31.56
C LEU A 224 -5.80 -18.03 -30.56
N ILE A 225 -5.61 -19.15 -29.87
CA ILE A 225 -4.73 -19.25 -28.70
C ILE A 225 -3.52 -20.12 -29.03
N ASN A 226 -2.32 -19.59 -28.82
CA ASN A 226 -1.08 -20.38 -28.76
C ASN A 226 -0.55 -20.39 -27.31
N ASN A 227 -0.60 -21.56 -26.66
CA ASN A 227 -0.08 -21.75 -25.29
C ASN A 227 1.39 -22.16 -25.26
N ASP A 228 2.03 -22.44 -26.41
CA ASP A 228 3.44 -22.79 -26.47
C ASP A 228 4.30 -21.58 -26.10
N GLU A 229 5.24 -21.74 -25.17
CA GLU A 229 6.05 -20.63 -24.66
C GLU A 229 7.20 -20.24 -25.58
N LYS A 230 7.54 -21.07 -26.57
CA LYS A 230 8.77 -20.93 -27.36
C LYS A 230 8.53 -20.89 -28.87
N SER A 231 7.43 -21.48 -29.34
CA SER A 231 7.23 -21.77 -30.75
C SER A 231 6.02 -21.03 -31.30
N ASN A 232 6.17 -20.50 -32.52
CA ASN A 232 5.02 -20.02 -33.28
C ASN A 232 4.13 -21.22 -33.64
N ALA A 233 2.82 -21.00 -33.70
CA ALA A 233 1.86 -22.00 -34.12
C ALA A 233 1.02 -21.45 -35.27
N THR A 234 0.92 -22.20 -36.36
CA THR A 234 0.02 -21.85 -37.48
C THR A 234 -1.29 -22.60 -37.31
N VAL A 235 -2.40 -21.87 -37.20
CA VAL A 235 -3.74 -22.41 -37.04
C VAL A 235 -4.58 -22.09 -38.27
N GLN A 236 -5.29 -23.09 -38.79
CA GLN A 236 -6.30 -22.90 -39.83
C GLN A 236 -7.66 -22.60 -39.17
N PHE A 237 -8.25 -21.45 -39.47
CA PHE A 237 -9.56 -21.06 -38.97
C PHE A 237 -10.38 -20.42 -40.09
N ARG A 238 -11.60 -20.94 -40.35
CA ARG A 238 -12.52 -20.47 -41.41
C ARG A 238 -11.85 -20.27 -42.79
N ASN A 239 -11.05 -21.25 -43.24
CA ASN A 239 -10.30 -21.23 -44.50
C ASN A 239 -9.19 -20.15 -44.60
N ALA A 240 -8.80 -19.54 -43.48
CA ALA A 240 -7.65 -18.65 -43.39
C ALA A 240 -6.57 -19.24 -42.48
N SER A 241 -5.30 -19.03 -42.85
CA SER A 241 -4.14 -19.43 -42.07
C SER A 241 -3.71 -18.28 -41.17
N HIS A 242 -3.65 -18.49 -39.87
CA HIS A 242 -3.20 -17.49 -38.89
C HIS A 242 -1.94 -17.99 -38.19
N GLU A 243 -0.86 -17.22 -38.26
CA GLU A 243 0.36 -17.48 -37.48
C GLU A 243 0.25 -16.79 -36.12
N LEU A 244 0.35 -17.59 -35.05
CA LEU A 244 0.26 -17.14 -33.66
C LEU A 244 1.65 -17.18 -33.03
N LEU A 245 2.07 -16.05 -32.46
CA LEU A 245 3.32 -15.94 -31.70
C LEU A 245 3.28 -16.82 -30.43
N PRO A 246 4.45 -17.14 -29.82
CA PRO A 246 4.48 -17.93 -28.60
C PRO A 246 3.73 -17.20 -27.49
N LYS A 247 2.95 -17.94 -26.69
CA LYS A 247 2.16 -17.43 -25.57
C LYS A 247 1.32 -16.19 -25.94
N SER A 248 0.58 -16.30 -27.03
CA SER A 248 -0.22 -15.20 -27.58
C SER A 248 -1.66 -15.60 -27.87
N ILE A 249 -2.54 -14.59 -27.90
CA ILE A 249 -3.91 -14.71 -28.37
C ILE A 249 -4.15 -13.67 -29.45
N ALA A 250 -4.55 -14.12 -30.64
CA ALA A 250 -5.05 -13.25 -31.69
C ALA A 250 -6.57 -13.09 -31.53
N ILE A 251 -7.04 -11.84 -31.50
CA ILE A 251 -8.44 -11.45 -31.45
C ILE A 251 -8.85 -11.08 -32.88
N LEU A 252 -9.77 -11.85 -33.45
CA LEU A 252 -10.31 -11.59 -34.78
C LEU A 252 -11.65 -10.87 -34.66
N SER A 253 -11.76 -9.66 -35.23
CA SER A 253 -13.07 -9.03 -35.46
C SER A 253 -13.76 -9.69 -36.65
N ASP A 254 -15.08 -9.79 -36.55
CA ASP A 254 -15.96 -10.48 -37.49
C ASP A 254 -15.53 -11.93 -37.78
N CYS A 255 -14.73 -12.52 -36.87
CA CYS A 255 -14.13 -13.85 -36.98
C CYS A 255 -13.24 -14.07 -38.22
N GLU A 256 -12.73 -13.00 -38.83
CA GLU A 256 -11.88 -13.03 -40.03
C GLU A 256 -10.61 -12.18 -39.87
N LYS A 257 -10.75 -10.92 -39.42
CA LYS A 257 -9.63 -9.96 -39.40
C LYS A 257 -8.99 -9.88 -38.02
N GLU A 258 -7.69 -10.14 -37.92
CA GLU A 258 -6.93 -9.88 -36.68
C GLU A 258 -6.92 -8.38 -36.39
N ILE A 259 -7.55 -7.99 -35.27
CA ILE A 259 -7.56 -6.61 -34.77
C ILE A 259 -6.55 -6.39 -33.65
N PHE A 260 -6.17 -7.45 -32.95
CA PHE A 260 -5.23 -7.38 -31.86
C PHE A 260 -4.54 -8.73 -31.64
N ASN A 261 -3.25 -8.70 -31.30
CA ASN A 261 -2.51 -9.87 -30.84
C ASN A 261 -1.82 -9.52 -29.53
N THR A 262 -2.01 -10.34 -28.49
CA THR A 262 -1.51 -10.03 -27.14
C THR A 262 0.01 -9.98 -27.05
N ALA A 263 0.74 -10.58 -28.00
CA ALA A 263 2.20 -10.49 -28.10
C ALA A 263 2.69 -9.33 -29.00
N ARG A 264 1.77 -8.56 -29.62
CA ARG A 264 2.05 -7.38 -30.46
C ARG A 264 1.40 -6.13 -29.85
N VAL A 265 1.90 -5.70 -28.69
CA VAL A 265 1.43 -4.47 -28.03
C VAL A 265 2.06 -3.25 -28.74
N ASN A 266 1.34 -2.68 -29.71
CA ASN A 266 1.79 -1.57 -30.56
C ASN A 266 1.65 -0.17 -29.88
N THR A 267 1.95 -0.06 -28.59
CA THR A 267 1.91 1.23 -27.89
C THR A 267 3.28 1.89 -27.91
N LYS A 268 3.34 3.21 -28.20
CA LYS A 268 4.60 3.97 -28.09
C LYS A 268 5.12 3.88 -26.66
N GLN A 269 6.38 3.47 -26.49
CA GLN A 269 7.00 3.45 -25.16
C GLN A 269 7.13 4.88 -24.64
N ASN A 270 6.57 5.12 -23.46
CA ASN A 270 6.69 6.40 -22.76
C ASN A 270 7.88 6.33 -21.81
N LYS A 271 8.79 7.30 -21.92
CA LYS A 271 9.90 7.46 -20.96
C LYS A 271 9.54 8.56 -19.96
N ARG A 272 9.67 8.26 -18.67
CA ARG A 272 9.58 9.28 -17.61
C ARG A 272 10.80 10.20 -17.70
N ILE A 273 10.56 11.49 -17.85
CA ILE A 273 11.60 12.52 -17.75
C ILE A 273 11.48 13.18 -16.39
N ILE A 274 12.55 13.10 -15.62
CA ILE A 274 12.67 13.75 -14.31
C ILE A 274 13.48 15.04 -14.51
N ARG A 275 12.90 16.18 -14.16
CA ARG A 275 13.59 17.48 -14.19
C ARG A 275 13.76 17.97 -12.77
N SER A 276 15.01 18.06 -12.31
CA SER A 276 15.31 18.65 -11.02
C SER A 276 14.99 20.14 -11.05
N THR A 277 14.13 20.60 -10.14
CA THR A 277 13.68 22.00 -10.08
C THR A 277 14.34 22.76 -8.94
N LYS A 278 14.58 22.09 -7.81
CA LYS A 278 15.22 22.69 -6.64
C LYS A 278 16.10 21.65 -5.95
N LYS A 279 17.36 21.99 -5.70
CA LYS A 279 18.18 21.31 -4.69
C LYS A 279 18.09 22.09 -3.38
N PHE A 280 18.04 21.36 -2.27
CA PHE A 280 17.96 21.95 -0.94
C PHE A 280 19.36 22.03 -0.29
N ASP A 281 20.34 22.54 -1.03
CA ASP A 281 21.76 22.56 -0.68
C ASP A 281 22.21 23.77 0.15
N ALA A 282 21.33 24.76 0.35
CA ALA A 282 21.59 25.93 1.17
C ALA A 282 21.42 25.60 2.67
N MET A 283 22.53 25.39 3.38
CA MET A 283 22.55 25.02 4.80
C MET A 283 21.86 26.05 5.71
N ASP A 284 21.98 27.34 5.39
CA ASP A 284 21.36 28.46 6.11
C ASP A 284 19.82 28.48 5.98
N LYS A 285 19.26 27.67 5.09
CA LYS A 285 17.80 27.53 4.90
C LYS A 285 17.20 26.36 5.65
N TRP A 286 18.03 25.53 6.29
CA TRP A 286 17.57 24.42 7.08
C TRP A 286 17.71 24.71 8.56
N GLN A 287 16.68 24.33 9.31
CA GLN A 287 16.74 24.27 10.76
C GLN A 287 16.45 22.85 11.22
N LYS A 288 16.97 22.49 12.39
CA LYS A 288 16.75 21.19 13.02
C LYS A 288 16.30 21.30 14.47
N PHE A 289 15.57 20.29 14.89
CA PHE A 289 15.21 20.02 16.28
C PHE A 289 15.48 18.54 16.55
N THR A 290 16.35 18.23 17.51
CA THR A 290 16.61 16.84 17.91
C THR A 290 15.60 16.44 18.99
N ASP A 291 14.84 15.39 18.74
CA ASP A 291 13.80 14.92 19.65
C ASP A 291 14.37 14.48 21.00
N VAL A 292 13.52 14.50 22.03
CA VAL A 292 13.94 14.24 23.40
C VAL A 292 13.74 12.78 23.72
N ILE A 293 14.80 12.13 24.18
CA ILE A 293 14.73 10.78 24.71
C ILE A 293 14.10 10.85 26.11
N PRO A 294 12.94 10.23 26.35
CA PRO A 294 12.27 10.27 27.64
C PRO A 294 13.01 9.42 28.67
N ASN A 295 12.87 9.81 29.91
CA ASN A 295 13.42 9.18 31.11
C ASN A 295 12.29 8.57 31.93
N PHE A 296 12.57 7.43 32.60
CA PHE A 296 11.58 6.63 33.33
C PHE A 296 10.66 7.46 34.23
N GLU A 297 11.24 8.33 35.07
CA GLU A 297 10.48 9.10 36.07
C GLU A 297 9.46 10.08 35.44
N ASN A 298 9.65 10.43 34.16
CA ASN A 298 8.75 11.33 33.43
C ASN A 298 7.67 10.58 32.64
N THR A 299 7.68 9.24 32.64
CA THR A 299 6.68 8.44 31.93
C THR A 299 5.38 8.36 32.72
N SER A 300 4.26 8.58 32.04
CA SER A 300 2.92 8.58 32.66
C SER A 300 2.36 7.17 32.88
N LEU A 301 2.91 6.17 32.20
CA LEU A 301 2.51 4.77 32.31
C LEU A 301 3.72 3.95 32.76
N GLN A 302 3.54 3.13 33.79
CA GLN A 302 4.56 2.23 34.33
C GLN A 302 3.97 0.84 34.53
N SER A 303 4.79 -0.20 34.37
CA SER A 303 4.40 -1.60 34.56
C SER A 303 5.61 -2.42 35.01
N ASP A 304 5.40 -3.44 35.82
CA ASP A 304 6.41 -4.43 36.24
C ASP A 304 6.67 -5.53 35.18
N THR A 305 5.95 -5.44 34.06
CA THR A 305 6.04 -6.35 32.91
C THR A 305 6.13 -5.56 31.59
N LEU A 306 6.68 -6.21 30.56
CA LEU A 306 6.71 -5.66 29.20
C LEU A 306 5.30 -5.59 28.60
N LEU A 307 4.89 -4.37 28.23
CA LEU A 307 3.62 -4.13 27.55
C LEU A 307 3.79 -4.23 26.02
N GLU A 308 2.79 -4.85 25.39
CA GLU A 308 2.71 -4.99 23.94
C GLU A 308 2.46 -3.63 23.26
N HIS A 309 3.12 -3.41 22.12
CA HIS A 309 3.15 -2.11 21.46
C HIS A 309 1.75 -1.64 21.02
N MET A 310 1.02 -2.44 20.24
CA MET A 310 -0.30 -2.07 19.72
C MET A 310 -1.29 -1.79 20.85
N ASN A 311 -1.22 -2.55 21.94
CA ASN A 311 -2.08 -2.40 23.09
C ASN A 311 -1.83 -1.07 23.81
N VAL A 312 -0.58 -0.60 23.86
CA VAL A 312 -0.23 0.67 24.51
C VAL A 312 -0.46 1.85 23.58
N THR A 313 -0.03 1.78 22.33
CA THR A 313 -0.13 2.91 21.40
C THR A 313 -1.53 3.07 20.81
N LYS A 314 -2.34 2.02 20.77
CA LYS A 314 -3.65 2.03 20.07
C LYS A 314 -3.53 2.56 18.65
N ASP A 315 -2.38 2.30 18.03
CA ASP A 315 -2.03 2.75 16.69
C ASP A 315 -1.99 4.27 16.45
N VAL A 316 -1.90 5.08 17.51
CA VAL A 316 -1.85 6.55 17.36
C VAL A 316 -0.45 7.06 16.99
N SER A 317 0.58 6.22 17.12
CA SER A 317 1.96 6.52 16.73
C SER A 317 2.71 5.23 16.44
N ASP A 318 3.68 5.31 15.51
CA ASP A 318 4.64 4.25 15.22
C ASP A 318 5.64 4.01 16.36
N TYR A 319 5.72 4.95 17.31
CA TYR A 319 6.79 5.03 18.29
C TYR A 319 6.27 4.70 19.70
N LEU A 320 6.91 3.73 20.35
CA LEU A 320 6.73 3.44 21.76
C LEU A 320 8.07 3.36 22.47
N TRP A 321 8.25 4.22 23.46
CA TRP A 321 9.40 4.19 24.35
C TRP A 321 9.18 3.20 25.48
N TYR A 322 10.20 2.38 25.75
CA TYR A 322 10.35 1.55 26.94
C TYR A 322 11.57 2.05 27.71
N THR A 323 11.37 2.49 28.94
CA THR A 323 12.41 3.13 29.76
C THR A 323 12.62 2.34 31.04
N LEU A 324 13.85 2.32 31.56
CA LEU A 324 14.21 1.65 32.82
C LEU A 324 14.62 2.67 33.90
N ARG A 325 14.34 2.33 35.17
CA ARG A 325 14.79 3.13 36.34
C ARG A 325 16.32 3.22 36.41
N LYS A 326 16.80 4.37 36.88
CA LYS A 326 18.22 4.76 36.92
C LYS A 326 19.10 3.91 37.85
N TRP A 327 18.58 3.49 39.01
CA TRP A 327 19.35 2.77 40.05
C TRP A 327 19.57 1.27 39.77
N LEU A 328 18.81 0.67 38.85
CA LEU A 328 19.07 -0.70 38.36
C LEU A 328 20.41 -0.82 37.63
N TRP A 329 21.07 0.31 37.35
CA TRP A 329 22.25 0.41 36.52
C TRP A 329 23.57 0.47 37.29
N GLN A 330 23.53 0.74 38.60
CA GLN A 330 24.74 0.91 39.42
C GLN A 330 25.56 -0.39 39.51
N SER A 331 24.90 -1.54 39.43
CA SER A 331 25.51 -2.88 39.35
C SER A 331 25.85 -3.37 37.93
N LEU A 332 25.31 -2.77 36.85
CA LEU A 332 25.65 -3.10 35.45
C LEU A 332 26.85 -2.33 34.91
N TYR A 333 27.09 -1.12 35.43
CA TYR A 333 28.10 -0.21 34.90
C TYR A 333 29.53 -0.75 34.99
N GLU A 334 29.84 -1.51 36.05
CA GLU A 334 31.16 -2.12 36.23
C GLU A 334 31.46 -3.22 35.21
N ALA A 335 30.42 -3.93 34.73
CA ALA A 335 30.56 -5.03 33.77
C ALA A 335 30.69 -4.56 32.30
N ILE A 336 30.03 -3.44 31.94
CA ILE A 336 30.04 -2.90 30.56
C ILE A 336 31.31 -2.08 30.27
N ARG A 337 32.03 -1.59 31.30
CA ARG A 337 33.21 -0.72 31.17
C ARG A 337 34.39 -1.32 30.38
N HIS A 338 34.37 -2.63 30.14
CA HIS A 338 35.42 -3.35 29.40
C HIS A 338 35.06 -3.69 27.94
N GLY A 339 33.89 -3.29 27.43
CA GLY A 339 33.48 -3.50 26.04
C GLY A 339 33.33 -2.17 25.30
N GLU A 340 34.17 -1.93 24.29
CA GLU A 340 34.04 -0.81 23.37
C GLU A 340 32.64 -0.80 22.70
N THR A 341 31.93 0.34 22.82
CA THR A 341 30.77 0.77 22.03
C THR A 341 29.85 -0.35 21.50
N ASN A 342 28.99 -0.89 22.36
CA ASN A 342 27.99 -1.86 21.94
C ASN A 342 26.69 -1.17 21.49
N TRP A 343 26.60 -0.88 20.19
CA TRP A 343 25.31 -0.85 19.51
C TRP A 343 24.69 -2.24 19.62
N PHE A 344 23.62 -2.40 20.40
CA PHE A 344 22.90 -3.67 20.49
C PHE A 344 22.26 -3.99 19.13
N LYS A 345 22.92 -4.86 18.34
CA LYS A 345 22.33 -5.46 17.15
C LYS A 345 21.46 -6.63 17.56
N GLN A 346 20.15 -6.42 17.62
CA GLN A 346 19.19 -7.53 17.63
C GLN A 346 18.77 -7.87 16.19
N ARG A 347 18.54 -9.17 15.93
CA ARG A 347 17.83 -9.63 14.74
C ARG A 347 16.44 -8.99 14.75
N HIS A 348 16.21 -8.09 13.78
CA HIS A 348 14.97 -7.32 13.55
C HIS A 348 14.80 -6.04 14.40
N LYS A 349 15.57 -5.00 13.99
CA LYS A 349 15.29 -3.54 14.05
C LYS A 349 14.41 -3.02 15.20
N GLN A 350 14.94 -2.99 16.42
CA GLN A 350 14.52 -2.09 17.52
C GLN A 350 15.71 -1.18 17.86
N TYR A 351 15.46 0.11 18.15
CA TYR A 351 16.55 1.07 18.38
C TYR A 351 16.81 1.25 19.88
N PHE A 352 18.09 1.13 20.23
CA PHE A 352 18.60 1.33 21.58
C PHE A 352 19.28 2.70 21.60
N PHE A 353 18.66 3.69 22.25
CA PHE A 353 19.29 5.00 22.44
C PHE A 353 19.79 5.10 23.88
N ALA A 354 21.11 5.15 24.06
CA ALA A 354 21.74 5.41 25.35
C ALA A 354 22.35 6.81 25.32
N LYS A 355 21.76 7.77 26.05
CA LYS A 355 22.32 9.12 26.18
C LYS A 355 23.34 9.17 27.33
N ARG A 356 24.59 9.55 27.03
CA ARG A 356 25.66 9.71 28.02
C ARG A 356 25.87 11.19 28.36
N ASN A 357 24.96 11.78 29.14
CA ASN A 357 25.21 13.08 29.80
C ASN A 357 24.93 12.94 31.30
N GLY A 358 25.98 12.64 32.08
CA GLY A 358 25.92 12.64 33.54
C GLY A 358 24.77 11.81 34.12
N TRP A 359 25.04 10.51 34.34
CA TRP A 359 24.15 9.51 34.96
C TRP A 359 23.06 8.94 34.05
N THR A 360 23.30 7.70 33.63
CA THR A 360 22.72 6.95 32.50
C THR A 360 21.28 6.44 32.74
N SER A 361 20.40 6.73 31.80
CA SER A 361 19.10 6.05 31.60
C SER A 361 19.15 5.27 30.28
N VAL A 362 18.45 4.13 30.22
CA VAL A 362 18.29 3.35 28.98
C VAL A 362 16.86 3.50 28.52
N SER A 363 16.69 4.01 27.30
CA SER A 363 15.39 4.17 26.65
C SER A 363 15.44 3.42 25.32
N LEU A 364 14.56 2.43 25.20
CA LEU A 364 14.41 1.62 24.01
C LEU A 364 13.25 2.19 23.20
N LEU A 365 13.51 2.49 21.94
CA LEU A 365 12.47 2.90 21.02
C LEU A 365 12.07 1.69 20.18
N SER A 366 10.90 1.16 20.46
CA SER A 366 10.24 0.28 19.52
C SER A 366 9.60 1.16 18.46
N THR A 367 9.99 0.97 17.21
CA THR A 367 9.25 1.47 16.05
C THR A 367 8.40 0.34 15.52
N GLN A 368 7.13 0.58 15.21
CA GLN A 368 6.37 -0.37 14.42
C GLN A 368 7.04 -0.51 13.06
N GLN A 369 7.50 -1.72 12.78
CA GLN A 369 8.09 -2.02 11.50
C GLN A 369 6.92 -2.11 10.52
N ALA A 370 6.71 -1.06 9.72
CA ALA A 370 5.75 -1.04 8.63
C ALA A 370 6.10 -2.17 7.64
N PHE A 371 5.56 -3.35 7.91
CA PHE A 371 5.20 -4.28 6.86
C PHE A 371 3.84 -3.77 6.39
N PHE A 372 3.75 -3.45 5.11
CA PHE A 372 2.54 -3.05 4.38
C PHE A 372 2.20 -1.54 4.37
N PHE A 373 2.00 -1.04 3.16
CA PHE A 373 1.49 0.31 2.86
C PHE A 373 -0.04 0.33 3.05
N SER A 374 -0.47 0.24 4.30
CA SER A 374 -1.70 0.84 4.87
C SER A 374 -2.00 0.12 6.18
N ALA A 375 -2.01 0.86 7.29
CA ALA A 375 -2.15 0.37 8.65
C ALA A 375 -0.96 -0.46 9.16
N ILE A 376 -0.76 -0.32 10.46
CA ILE A 376 0.47 -0.56 11.20
C ILE A 376 0.46 -2.02 11.75
N ALA A 377 -0.22 -2.91 11.04
CA ALA A 377 -0.37 -4.33 11.36
C ALA A 377 -0.22 -5.16 10.08
N LYS A 378 0.14 -6.45 10.22
CA LYS A 378 -0.02 -7.40 9.12
C LYS A 378 -1.48 -7.33 8.63
N ASP A 379 -1.67 -7.17 7.33
CA ASP A 379 -2.97 -6.93 6.69
C ASP A 379 -3.63 -8.21 6.14
N SER A 380 -2.98 -9.36 6.32
CA SER A 380 -3.46 -10.65 5.81
C SER A 380 -2.93 -11.84 6.61
N GLY A 381 -3.78 -12.86 6.77
CA GLY A 381 -3.48 -14.14 7.45
C GLY A 381 -4.42 -14.42 8.62
N ALA A 382 -4.37 -15.64 9.16
CA ALA A 382 -5.22 -16.01 10.30
C ALA A 382 -4.68 -15.45 11.62
N PHE A 383 -5.59 -15.07 12.52
CA PHE A 383 -5.30 -14.57 13.88
C PHE A 383 -4.45 -13.30 13.90
N LEU A 384 -4.70 -12.35 13.01
CA LEU A 384 -3.97 -11.08 12.95
C LEU A 384 -4.09 -10.28 14.25
N GLU A 385 -5.24 -10.34 14.89
CA GLU A 385 -5.55 -9.71 16.18
C GLU A 385 -4.69 -10.23 17.35
N THR A 386 -4.08 -11.41 17.18
CA THR A 386 -3.18 -12.01 18.19
C THR A 386 -1.71 -11.75 17.91
N ARG A 387 -1.38 -11.09 16.80
CA ARG A 387 0.00 -10.74 16.47
C ARG A 387 0.48 -9.68 17.45
N PHE A 388 1.75 -9.79 17.81
CA PHE A 388 2.39 -8.96 18.83
C PHE A 388 3.43 -8.06 18.17
N ALA A 389 3.43 -6.79 18.53
CA ALA A 389 4.48 -5.83 18.22
C ALA A 389 5.18 -5.37 19.51
N GLY A 390 6.43 -4.92 19.40
CA GLY A 390 7.22 -4.44 20.53
C GLY A 390 8.09 -5.49 21.23
N LEU A 391 8.52 -5.16 22.43
CA LEU A 391 9.46 -5.98 23.21
C LEU A 391 8.73 -7.13 23.91
N ARG A 392 9.20 -8.36 23.69
CA ARG A 392 8.72 -9.56 24.41
C ARG A 392 9.68 -10.02 25.51
N ARG A 393 10.96 -9.72 25.35
CA ARG A 393 12.04 -10.16 26.23
C ARG A 393 13.20 -9.19 26.10
N VAL A 394 13.78 -8.77 27.22
CA VAL A 394 14.97 -7.91 27.24
C VAL A 394 16.04 -8.61 28.05
N GLU A 395 17.19 -8.86 27.42
CA GLU A 395 18.34 -9.50 28.07
C GLU A 395 19.63 -8.79 27.72
N ILE A 396 20.52 -8.66 28.69
CA ILE A 396 21.83 -8.06 28.51
C ILE A 396 22.87 -9.10 28.88
N GLN A 397 23.71 -9.45 27.91
CA GLN A 397 24.86 -10.31 28.10
C GLN A 397 26.08 -9.45 28.42
N CYS A 398 26.54 -9.48 29.68
CA CYS A 398 27.70 -8.70 30.14
C CYS A 398 29.02 -9.45 29.96
N SER A 399 28.99 -10.79 30.03
CA SER A 399 30.14 -11.64 29.78
C SER A 399 29.68 -12.97 29.16
N LYS A 400 30.62 -13.82 28.71
CA LYS A 400 30.28 -15.16 28.17
C LYS A 400 29.48 -16.05 29.14
N LYS A 401 29.46 -15.73 30.44
CA LYS A 401 28.77 -16.49 31.48
C LYS A 401 27.64 -15.73 32.18
N GLU A 402 27.56 -14.40 32.01
CA GLU A 402 26.58 -13.57 32.70
C GLU A 402 25.55 -13.00 31.72
N LEU A 403 24.30 -13.43 31.93
CA LEU A 403 23.11 -12.96 31.22
C LEU A 403 22.13 -12.42 32.26
N TYR A 404 21.78 -11.14 32.14
CA TYR A 404 20.80 -10.48 32.98
C TYR A 404 19.49 -10.31 32.22
N ASN A 405 18.40 -10.83 32.77
CA ASN A 405 17.07 -10.74 32.17
C ASN A 405 16.29 -9.58 32.81
N PHE A 406 15.89 -8.60 32.00
CA PHE A 406 15.15 -7.39 32.41
C PHE A 406 13.66 -7.44 32.04
N THR A 407 13.14 -8.61 31.66
CA THR A 407 11.75 -8.74 31.17
C THR A 407 10.71 -8.40 32.24
N ASN A 408 10.96 -8.77 33.50
CA ASN A 408 10.05 -8.57 34.64
C ASN A 408 10.65 -7.53 35.60
N TYR A 409 10.74 -6.28 35.15
CA TYR A 409 11.23 -5.14 35.91
C TYR A 409 10.26 -3.96 35.72
N ASP A 410 10.37 -2.94 36.55
CA ASP A 410 9.66 -1.69 36.35
C ASP A 410 10.09 -1.01 35.04
N TRP A 411 9.18 -0.99 34.07
CA TRP A 411 9.29 -0.32 32.79
C TRP A 411 8.37 0.90 32.73
N GLY A 412 8.90 2.01 32.25
CA GLY A 412 8.16 3.25 31.99
C GLY A 412 7.88 3.40 30.49
N TYR A 413 6.70 3.87 30.13
CA TYR A 413 6.21 3.91 28.75
C TYR A 413 5.83 5.31 28.29
N GLN A 414 6.23 5.67 27.08
CA GLN A 414 5.77 6.90 26.41
C GLN A 414 5.39 6.59 24.95
N VAL A 415 4.14 6.89 24.61
CA VAL A 415 3.62 6.82 23.24
C VAL A 415 4.07 8.07 22.47
N GLY A 416 4.65 7.87 21.30
CA GLY A 416 5.05 8.93 20.39
C GLY A 416 6.34 9.66 20.76
N LEU A 417 6.75 10.50 19.83
CA LEU A 417 7.86 11.45 19.94
C LEU A 417 7.37 12.82 20.45
N LEU A 418 8.28 13.65 20.98
CA LEU A 418 7.90 14.99 21.43
C LEU A 418 7.42 15.86 20.26
N GLY A 419 8.10 15.78 19.10
CA GLY A 419 7.69 16.51 17.90
C GLY A 419 6.31 16.08 17.37
N GLU A 420 5.95 14.80 17.49
CA GLU A 420 4.60 14.31 17.15
C GLU A 420 3.56 14.87 18.11
N LYS A 421 3.84 14.81 19.42
CA LYS A 421 2.94 15.32 20.47
C LYS A 421 2.67 16.82 20.32
N MET A 422 3.69 17.58 19.95
CA MET A 422 3.59 19.02 19.69
C MET A 422 3.08 19.34 18.28
N GLN A 423 2.90 18.32 17.42
CA GLN A 423 2.49 18.44 16.03
C GLN A 423 3.32 19.46 15.23
N ILE A 424 4.65 19.45 15.42
CA ILE A 424 5.57 20.46 14.81
C ILE A 424 5.70 20.33 13.29
N TYR A 425 5.02 19.36 12.67
CA TYR A 425 4.84 19.31 11.22
C TYR A 425 3.74 20.26 10.72
N LYS A 426 2.96 20.85 11.63
CA LYS A 426 1.97 21.89 11.31
C LYS A 426 2.57 23.28 11.42
N GLU A 427 2.24 24.16 10.48
CA GLU A 427 2.69 25.55 10.44
C GLU A 427 2.32 26.32 11.71
N GLU A 428 1.11 26.13 12.24
CA GLU A 428 0.63 26.78 13.48
C GLU A 428 1.42 26.39 14.74
N ASN A 429 2.06 25.21 14.73
CA ASN A 429 2.76 24.64 15.88
C ASN A 429 4.28 24.57 15.66
N ILE A 430 4.78 25.08 14.54
CA ILE A 430 6.17 24.94 14.15
C ILE A 430 7.10 25.56 15.21
N ASP A 431 6.70 26.64 15.88
CA ASP A 431 7.51 27.35 16.86
C ASP A 431 7.32 26.85 18.31
N ASN A 432 6.60 25.75 18.52
CA ASN A 432 6.45 25.12 19.84
C ASN A 432 7.73 24.45 20.34
N VAL A 433 8.80 24.43 19.54
CA VAL A 433 10.12 23.90 19.88
C VAL A 433 11.22 24.88 19.45
N GLU A 434 12.35 24.82 20.13
CA GLU A 434 13.53 25.61 19.78
C GLU A 434 14.28 24.97 18.61
N TRP A 435 14.23 25.61 17.45
CA TRP A 435 14.97 25.21 16.26
C TRP A 435 16.40 25.73 16.28
N SER A 436 17.33 24.92 15.81
CA SER A 436 18.76 25.24 15.70
C SER A 436 19.25 25.08 14.28
N ASP A 437 20.36 25.74 13.93
CA ASP A 437 20.97 25.56 12.61
C ASP A 437 21.50 24.13 12.45
N VAL A 438 21.42 23.57 11.23
CA VAL A 438 21.81 22.17 10.97
C VAL A 438 23.28 21.90 11.28
N GLY A 439 24.16 22.89 11.10
CA GLY A 439 25.61 22.76 11.31
C GLY A 439 26.28 21.69 10.44
N GLY A 440 27.58 21.46 10.62
CA GLY A 440 28.37 20.55 9.78
C GLY A 440 28.15 19.04 10.00
N SER A 441 27.45 18.63 11.06
CA SER A 441 27.14 17.22 11.35
C SER A 441 25.65 16.95 11.15
N SER A 442 25.29 16.45 9.96
CA SER A 442 23.91 16.17 9.55
C SER A 442 23.46 14.73 9.81
N ASN A 443 24.14 13.97 10.69
CA ASN A 443 23.89 12.53 10.84
C ASN A 443 23.42 12.16 12.25
N GLN A 444 22.55 12.97 12.84
CA GLN A 444 21.94 12.68 14.14
C GLN A 444 20.61 11.95 13.96
N PRO A 445 20.37 10.85 14.70
CA PRO A 445 19.09 10.17 14.72
C PRO A 445 18.03 11.03 15.43
N LEU A 446 16.76 10.66 15.26
CA LEU A 446 15.59 11.32 15.87
C LEU A 446 15.64 12.84 15.71
N THR A 447 15.92 13.31 14.50
CA THR A 447 16.06 14.73 14.19
C THR A 447 14.97 15.18 13.25
N TRP A 448 14.24 16.20 13.65
CA TRP A 448 13.31 16.93 12.81
C TRP A 448 14.07 17.98 12.01
N TYR A 449 13.79 18.07 10.72
CA TYR A 449 14.32 19.09 9.82
C TYR A 449 13.18 19.91 9.25
N LYS A 450 13.37 21.22 9.11
CA LYS A 450 12.43 22.09 8.37
C LYS A 450 13.14 23.02 7.39
N THR A 451 12.46 23.30 6.29
CA THR A 451 12.85 24.33 5.31
C THR A 451 11.62 24.86 4.56
N VAL A 452 11.79 25.95 3.81
CA VAL A 452 10.73 26.58 3.02
C VAL A 452 11.14 26.63 1.55
N PHE A 453 10.19 26.43 0.63
CA PHE A 453 10.45 26.42 -0.80
C PHE A 453 9.31 26.99 -1.67
N GLU A 454 9.67 27.41 -2.87
CA GLU A 454 8.73 27.84 -3.90
C GLU A 454 8.26 26.66 -4.75
N PRO A 455 6.97 26.62 -5.15
CA PRO A 455 6.44 25.49 -5.90
C PRO A 455 7.06 25.42 -7.31
N PRO A 456 7.25 24.22 -7.88
CA PRO A 456 7.67 24.08 -9.27
C PRO A 456 6.67 24.71 -10.24
N VAL A 457 7.13 25.32 -11.33
CA VAL A 457 6.25 25.86 -12.37
C VAL A 457 5.50 24.72 -13.10
N GLY A 458 4.31 25.01 -13.63
CA GLY A 458 3.53 24.11 -14.47
C GLY A 458 2.70 23.09 -13.69
N ASN A 459 2.16 22.11 -14.41
CA ASN A 459 1.18 21.15 -13.89
C ASN A 459 1.73 19.72 -13.77
N ASP A 460 3.01 19.51 -14.07
CA ASP A 460 3.67 18.20 -13.99
C ASP A 460 3.64 17.63 -12.56
N ALA A 461 3.64 16.31 -12.42
CA ALA A 461 3.67 15.67 -11.10
C ALA A 461 4.95 16.04 -10.34
N VAL A 462 4.84 16.28 -9.04
CA VAL A 462 5.97 16.70 -8.19
C VAL A 462 6.45 15.53 -7.34
N ILE A 463 7.77 15.41 -7.20
CA ILE A 463 8.39 14.40 -6.37
C ILE A 463 9.50 15.01 -5.51
N LEU A 464 9.64 14.47 -4.32
CA LEU A 464 10.74 14.71 -3.40
C LEU A 464 11.70 13.52 -3.48
N ASN A 465 12.95 13.79 -3.85
CA ASN A 465 14.02 12.81 -3.81
C ASN A 465 14.68 12.83 -2.43
N LEU A 466 14.49 11.74 -1.69
CA LEU A 466 15.03 11.53 -0.35
C LEU A 466 16.22 10.57 -0.32
N SER A 467 16.89 10.33 -1.46
CA SER A 467 17.98 9.34 -1.57
C SER A 467 19.15 9.54 -0.57
N SER A 468 19.30 10.73 0.00
CA SER A 468 20.33 11.05 1.01
C SER A 468 19.88 10.86 2.46
N MET A 469 18.62 10.45 2.66
CA MET A 469 18.00 10.28 3.97
C MET A 469 18.02 8.82 4.43
N GLY A 470 17.63 8.56 5.67
CA GLY A 470 17.62 7.24 6.29
C GLY A 470 16.22 6.62 6.30
N LYS A 471 15.50 6.81 7.41
CA LYS A 471 14.09 6.40 7.61
C LYS A 471 13.35 7.51 8.31
N GLY A 472 12.08 7.68 7.98
CA GLY A 472 11.26 8.64 8.70
C GLY A 472 9.94 8.90 8.02
N GLU A 473 9.43 10.11 8.22
CA GLU A 473 8.21 10.61 7.60
C GLU A 473 8.41 12.07 7.17
N ALA A 474 7.70 12.48 6.13
CA ALA A 474 7.79 13.82 5.57
C ALA A 474 6.40 14.45 5.43
N TRP A 475 6.35 15.77 5.59
CA TRP A 475 5.16 16.58 5.48
C TRP A 475 5.41 17.79 4.58
N VAL A 476 4.39 18.18 3.81
CA VAL A 476 4.36 19.40 3.01
C VAL A 476 3.09 20.17 3.38
N ASN A 477 3.25 21.37 3.92
CA ASN A 477 2.14 22.21 4.40
C ASN A 477 1.13 21.42 5.24
N ASP A 478 1.59 20.86 6.36
CA ASP A 478 0.81 20.10 7.35
C ASP A 478 0.34 18.71 6.87
N GLN A 479 0.40 18.42 5.57
CA GLN A 479 -0.04 17.16 4.98
C GLN A 479 1.10 16.16 4.93
N SER A 480 0.91 14.98 5.52
CA SER A 480 1.87 13.87 5.38
C SER A 480 1.93 13.41 3.92
N ILE A 481 3.14 13.29 3.39
CA ILE A 481 3.42 12.63 2.10
C ILE A 481 3.85 11.17 2.29
N GLY A 482 3.78 10.68 3.54
CA GLY A 482 4.05 9.31 3.93
C GLY A 482 5.47 9.07 4.44
N ARG A 483 5.68 7.82 4.86
CA ARG A 483 6.96 7.33 5.36
C ARG A 483 7.99 7.21 4.24
N TYR A 484 9.26 7.37 4.58
CA TYR A 484 10.39 7.02 3.74
C TYR A 484 11.29 6.01 4.45
N TRP A 485 11.89 5.09 3.69
CA TRP A 485 12.86 4.13 4.24
C TRP A 485 13.94 3.77 3.23
N VAL A 486 14.79 4.74 2.97
CA VAL A 486 15.85 4.68 1.96
C VAL A 486 17.01 3.79 2.41
N SER A 487 17.30 3.77 3.72
CA SER A 487 18.35 2.91 4.29
C SER A 487 18.03 1.42 4.25
N PHE A 488 16.78 1.02 3.94
CA PHE A 488 16.44 -0.39 3.80
C PHE A 488 16.60 -0.87 2.36
N LEU A 489 17.79 -1.42 2.12
CA LEU A 489 18.25 -1.83 0.80
C LEU A 489 17.66 -3.18 0.38
N THR A 490 17.50 -3.34 -0.93
CA THR A 490 17.16 -4.62 -1.56
C THR A 490 18.32 -5.60 -1.52
N SER A 491 18.08 -6.84 -1.96
CA SER A 491 19.15 -7.85 -2.14
C SER A 491 20.26 -7.38 -3.09
N LYS A 492 19.99 -6.40 -3.97
CA LYS A 492 20.96 -5.78 -4.88
C LYS A 492 21.65 -4.53 -4.30
N GLY A 493 21.43 -4.22 -3.02
CA GLY A 493 22.07 -3.09 -2.34
C GLY A 493 21.53 -1.72 -2.75
N LYS A 494 20.34 -1.63 -3.33
CA LYS A 494 19.71 -0.35 -3.72
C LYS A 494 18.51 -0.04 -2.81
N PRO A 495 18.18 1.23 -2.54
CA PRO A 495 16.93 1.56 -1.89
C PRO A 495 15.74 1.13 -2.76
N SER A 496 14.73 0.56 -2.14
CA SER A 496 13.47 0.21 -2.82
C SER A 496 12.74 1.46 -3.37
N GLN A 497 12.71 2.55 -2.61
CA GLN A 497 12.07 3.81 -3.01
C GLN A 497 12.89 5.01 -2.55
N THR A 498 13.24 5.90 -3.48
CA THR A 498 13.92 7.18 -3.20
C THR A 498 13.07 8.40 -3.56
N MET A 499 12.07 8.21 -4.44
CA MET A 499 11.20 9.27 -4.92
C MET A 499 9.83 9.16 -4.25
N TYR A 500 9.42 10.25 -3.61
CA TYR A 500 8.17 10.34 -2.85
C TYR A 500 7.27 11.38 -3.49
N HIS A 501 6.03 11.01 -3.81
CA HIS A 501 5.10 11.87 -4.52
C HIS A 501 4.61 13.00 -3.61
N VAL A 502 4.63 14.23 -4.12
CA VAL A 502 4.03 15.40 -3.47
C VAL A 502 2.82 15.82 -4.30
N PRO A 503 1.59 15.60 -3.83
CA PRO A 503 0.41 16.07 -4.53
C PRO A 503 0.47 17.58 -4.76
N ARG A 504 0.15 18.01 -5.99
CA ARG A 504 0.10 19.44 -6.35
C ARG A 504 -0.86 20.22 -5.46
N SER A 505 -1.95 19.60 -5.02
CA SER A 505 -2.94 20.24 -4.12
C SER A 505 -2.42 20.49 -2.71
N PHE A 506 -1.28 19.90 -2.32
CA PHE A 506 -0.63 20.22 -1.04
C PHE A 506 0.20 21.51 -1.13
N LEU A 507 0.48 22.02 -2.35
CA LEU A 507 1.34 23.18 -2.55
C LEU A 507 0.55 24.49 -2.54
N LYS A 508 1.05 25.46 -1.79
CA LYS A 508 0.69 26.89 -1.83
C LYS A 508 1.43 27.57 -3.00
N ASN A 509 0.96 28.75 -3.38
CA ASN A 509 1.56 29.57 -4.43
C ASN A 509 2.99 30.03 -4.12
N SER A 510 3.34 30.14 -2.84
CA SER A 510 4.68 30.50 -2.36
C SER A 510 4.86 30.05 -0.91
N GLY A 511 6.09 30.01 -0.42
CA GLY A 511 6.36 29.77 1.01
C GLY A 511 5.89 28.40 1.51
N ASN A 512 6.11 27.34 0.72
CA ASN A 512 5.73 25.98 1.12
C ASN A 512 6.66 25.46 2.22
N LEU A 513 6.09 24.95 3.31
CA LEU A 513 6.84 24.36 4.41
C LEU A 513 7.08 22.87 4.14
N LEU A 514 8.34 22.45 4.19
CA LEU A 514 8.77 21.05 4.19
C LEU A 514 9.29 20.69 5.58
N VAL A 515 8.70 19.68 6.21
CA VAL A 515 9.17 19.11 7.49
C VAL A 515 9.49 17.63 7.29
N LEU A 516 10.59 17.16 7.86
CA LEU A 516 10.98 15.75 7.89
C LEU A 516 11.30 15.33 9.31
N LEU A 517 10.85 14.15 9.72
CA LEU A 517 11.38 13.42 10.86
C LEU A 517 12.39 12.41 10.34
N GLU A 518 13.66 12.49 10.74
CA GLU A 518 14.71 11.52 10.41
C GLU A 518 15.06 10.66 11.62
N GLU A 519 14.80 9.35 11.52
CA GLU A 519 14.98 8.40 12.61
C GLU A 519 16.40 7.87 12.76
N TYR A 520 17.14 7.68 11.66
CA TYR A 520 18.47 7.08 11.68
C TYR A 520 19.58 8.11 11.60
N GLY A 521 19.48 8.98 10.59
CA GLY A 521 20.57 9.84 10.17
C GLY A 521 20.59 9.93 8.64
N GLY A 522 20.63 11.16 8.14
CA GLY A 522 20.46 11.46 6.74
C GLY A 522 20.80 12.92 6.47
N ASN A 523 21.37 13.21 5.31
CA ASN A 523 21.80 14.58 4.98
C ASN A 523 20.70 15.32 4.19
N PRO A 524 20.04 16.34 4.79
CA PRO A 524 18.99 17.08 4.12
C PRO A 524 19.51 17.94 2.94
N LEU A 525 20.81 18.24 2.90
CA LEU A 525 21.41 19.11 1.87
C LEU A 525 21.44 18.49 0.46
N HIS A 526 21.20 17.19 0.36
CA HIS A 526 21.14 16.47 -0.90
C HIS A 526 19.71 16.11 -1.32
N ILE A 527 18.70 16.52 -0.54
CA ILE A 527 17.30 16.42 -0.94
C ILE A 527 17.09 17.29 -2.18
N SER A 528 16.23 16.84 -3.09
CA SER A 528 15.83 17.65 -4.25
C SER A 528 14.36 17.48 -4.57
N LEU A 529 13.76 18.57 -5.04
CA LEU A 529 12.44 18.60 -5.65
C LEU A 529 12.59 18.46 -7.15
N SER A 530 11.75 17.64 -7.76
CA SER A 530 11.74 17.44 -9.22
C SER A 530 10.31 17.35 -9.75
N THR A 531 10.14 17.63 -11.03
CA THR A 531 8.91 17.33 -11.76
C THR A 531 9.08 16.11 -12.65
N ILE A 532 7.99 15.35 -12.83
CA ILE A 532 7.92 14.21 -13.75
C ILE A 532 6.99 14.56 -14.90
N SER A 533 7.51 14.45 -16.11
CA SER A 533 6.75 14.50 -17.37
C SER A 533 6.94 13.19 -18.15
N LEU A 534 6.04 12.96 -19.10
CA LEU A 534 6.13 11.84 -20.04
C LEU A 534 6.66 12.35 -21.39
N SER A 535 7.60 11.62 -21.97
CA SER A 535 8.02 11.83 -23.35
C SER A 535 7.70 10.60 -24.18
N THR A 536 7.05 10.82 -25.32
CA THR A 536 6.88 9.83 -26.38
C THR A 536 8.12 9.86 -27.28
N THR A 537 8.99 8.88 -27.19
CA THR A 537 10.11 8.74 -28.14
C THR A 537 9.63 8.02 -29.40
N TYR A 538 9.89 8.61 -30.58
CA TYR A 538 9.88 7.88 -31.85
C TYR A 538 11.19 7.10 -31.91
N GLU A 539 11.17 5.81 -31.58
CA GLU A 539 12.26 4.91 -32.00
C GLU A 539 11.75 4.05 -33.15
N PRO A 540 12.28 4.20 -34.37
CA PRO A 540 12.08 3.20 -35.41
C PRO A 540 12.79 1.93 -34.94
N ILE A 541 12.02 0.87 -34.74
CA ILE A 541 12.55 -0.45 -34.39
C ILE A 541 13.50 -0.88 -35.52
N SER A 542 14.81 -0.78 -35.28
CA SER A 542 15.76 -1.58 -36.04
C SER A 542 15.76 -2.97 -35.41
N HIS A 543 15.29 -3.97 -36.16
CA HIS A 543 15.44 -5.37 -35.80
C HIS A 543 16.93 -5.69 -35.64
N ASN A 544 17.48 -5.62 -34.42
CA ASN A 544 18.68 -6.40 -34.03
C ASN A 544 19.07 -6.43 -32.54
N GLU A 545 18.38 -5.78 -31.59
CA GLU A 545 18.84 -5.77 -30.17
C GLU A 545 17.95 -6.54 -29.18
N LEU A 546 17.47 -7.74 -29.56
CA LEU A 546 16.86 -8.71 -28.63
C LEU A 546 17.75 -9.95 -28.40
N ARG A 547 19.07 -9.77 -28.37
CA ARG A 547 19.98 -10.79 -27.86
C ARG A 547 20.99 -10.15 -26.91
N TYR A 548 21.05 -10.72 -25.71
CA TYR A 548 21.95 -10.44 -24.60
C TYR A 548 21.56 -9.27 -23.68
N ASN A 549 20.86 -9.62 -22.60
CA ASN A 549 21.33 -9.36 -21.23
C ASN A 549 20.55 -10.24 -20.24
N ASN A 550 20.95 -11.52 -20.19
CA ASN A 550 20.84 -12.31 -18.97
C ASN A 550 22.11 -12.01 -18.17
N TYR A 551 21.99 -11.36 -17.00
CA TYR A 551 22.74 -11.63 -15.77
C TYR A 551 22.08 -10.90 -14.59
#